data_AF-A0A2V8ND84-F1
#
_entry.id   AF-A0A2V8ND84-F1
#
_cell.length_a   1.000
_cell.length_b   1.000
_cell.length_c   1.000
_cell.angle_alpha   90.00
_cell.angle_beta   90.00
_cell.angle_gamma   90.00
#
_symmetry.space_group_name_H-M   'P 1'
#
loop_
_entity.id
_entity.type
_entity.pdbx_description
1 polymer ?
#
loop_
_entity_poly.entity_id
_entity_poly.type
_entity_poly.pdbx_seq_one_letter_code
_entity_poly.pdbx_strand_id
1 'polypeptide(L)'
;MSRATDHPHIVSDANGEPVILETRVTVRAVVELWRIGVRPEEIPDHLPQIGLAQVFDALSYYADHHEHTLFPQVPRSYRFSQVLNLAAD
;
A
#
# COMPACT_ATOMS: atom_id res chain seq x y z
N MET A 1 8.63 -17.23 -0.20
CA MET A 1 7.53 -17.84 0.57
C MET A 1 6.80 -16.71 1.26
N SER A 2 5.53 -16.47 0.93
CA SER A 2 4.70 -15.42 1.57
C SER A 2 4.09 -15.95 2.88
N ARG A 3 4.07 -15.12 3.93
CA ARG A 3 3.38 -15.40 5.20
C ARG A 3 2.11 -14.57 5.25
N ALA A 4 0.98 -15.20 5.55
CA ALA A 4 -0.29 -14.49 5.77
C ALA A 4 -0.16 -13.62 7.02
N THR A 5 -0.59 -12.37 6.92
CA THR A 5 -0.77 -11.47 8.06
C THR A 5 -2.22 -11.57 8.54
N ASP A 6 -2.57 -10.98 9.69
CA ASP A 6 -3.97 -10.95 10.17
C ASP A 6 -4.93 -10.22 9.20
N HIS A 7 -4.36 -9.61 8.15
CA HIS A 7 -5.03 -8.98 7.02
C HIS A 7 -5.09 -9.95 5.84
N PRO A 8 -6.27 -10.50 5.50
CA PRO A 8 -6.42 -11.61 4.53
C PRO A 8 -5.95 -11.27 3.12
N HIS A 9 -5.86 -9.99 2.77
CA HIS A 9 -5.35 -9.55 1.48
C HIS A 9 -3.88 -9.12 1.52
N ILE A 10 -3.19 -9.12 2.66
CA ILE A 10 -1.82 -8.62 2.77
C ILE A 10 -0.84 -9.77 3.04
N VAL A 11 0.12 -9.91 2.13
CA VAL A 11 1.23 -10.86 2.24
C VAL A 11 2.57 -10.15 2.22
N SER A 12 3.57 -10.72 2.87
CA SER A 12 4.96 -10.24 2.73
C SER A 12 5.60 -10.81 1.47
N ASP A 13 6.26 -9.94 0.69
CA ASP A 13 7.09 -10.36 -0.43
C ASP A 13 8.43 -11.00 0.05
N ALA A 14 9.34 -11.29 -0.89
CA ALA A 14 10.64 -11.89 -0.56
C ALA A 14 11.57 -10.95 0.24
N ASN A 15 11.31 -9.63 0.21
CA ASN A 15 12.06 -8.60 0.91
C ASN A 15 11.40 -8.19 2.24
N GLY A 16 10.23 -8.73 2.55
CA GLY A 16 9.44 -8.40 3.73
C GLY A 16 8.54 -7.17 3.56
N GLU A 17 8.41 -6.62 2.35
CA GLU A 17 7.48 -5.53 2.08
C GLU A 17 6.03 -6.06 2.01
N PRO A 18 5.07 -5.41 2.72
CA PRO A 18 3.68 -5.81 2.65
C PRO A 18 3.07 -5.46 1.28
N VAL A 19 2.58 -6.47 0.58
CA VAL A 19 1.94 -6.38 -0.74
C VAL A 19 0.54 -6.97 -0.70
N ILE A 20 -0.34 -6.44 -1.54
CA ILE A 20 -1.69 -6.97 -1.71
C ILE A 20 -1.60 -8.28 -2.50
N LEU A 21 -2.18 -9.34 -1.95
CA LEU A 21 -2.20 -10.70 -2.47
C LEU A 21 -2.62 -10.73 -3.95
N GLU A 22 -1.93 -11.56 -4.74
CA GLU A 22 -2.12 -11.70 -6.20
C GLU A 22 -1.86 -10.43 -7.02
N THR A 23 -1.35 -9.37 -6.40
CA THR A 23 -0.95 -8.14 -7.08
C THR A 23 0.51 -7.79 -6.78
N ARG A 24 1.05 -6.81 -7.51
CA ARG A 24 2.31 -6.14 -7.18
C ARG A 24 2.10 -4.82 -6.43
N VAL A 25 0.87 -4.56 -5.98
CA VAL A 25 0.56 -3.30 -5.28
C VAL A 25 1.04 -3.43 -3.84
N THR A 26 1.95 -2.55 -3.46
CA THR A 26 2.40 -2.44 -2.07
C THR A 26 1.35 -1.75 -1.22
N VAL A 27 1.30 -2.07 0.08
CA VAL A 27 0.49 -1.30 1.05
C VAL A 27 0.92 0.18 1.02
N ARG A 28 2.21 0.44 0.80
CA ARG A 28 2.77 1.78 0.63
C ARG A 28 2.06 2.57 -0.47
N ALA A 29 1.84 1.99 -1.65
CA ALA A 29 1.19 2.68 -2.75
C ALA A 29 -0.24 3.14 -2.39
N VAL A 30 -1.00 2.30 -1.69
CA VAL A 30 -2.35 2.64 -1.20
C VAL A 30 -2.29 3.77 -0.16
N VAL A 31 -1.38 3.66 0.81
CA VAL A 31 -1.19 4.66 1.87
C VAL A 31 -0.76 6.01 1.29
N GLU A 32 0.09 6.02 0.28
CA GLU A 32 0.56 7.26 -0.35
C GLU A 32 -0.56 7.99 -1.08
N LEU A 33 -1.41 7.27 -1.83
CA LEU A 33 -2.61 7.87 -2.46
C LEU A 33 -3.53 8.48 -1.42
N TRP A 34 -3.80 7.75 -0.34
CA TRP A 34 -4.62 8.24 0.77
C TRP A 34 -4.00 9.49 1.42
N ARG A 35 -2.68 9.50 1.67
CA ARG A 35 -1.96 10.62 2.29
C ARG A 35 -1.94 11.89 1.44
N ILE A 36 -1.99 11.78 0.11
CA ILE A 36 -2.10 12.94 -0.80
C ILE A 36 -3.55 13.41 -1.00
N GLY A 37 -4.52 12.80 -0.32
CA GLY A 37 -5.92 13.24 -0.28
C GLY A 37 -6.86 12.50 -1.22
N VAL A 38 -6.42 11.41 -1.87
CA VAL A 38 -7.33 10.53 -2.61
C VAL A 38 -8.22 9.81 -1.61
N ARG A 39 -9.55 9.84 -1.81
CA ARG A 39 -10.46 9.12 -0.92
C ARG A 39 -10.27 7.61 -1.12
N PRO A 40 -10.38 6.76 -0.08
CA PRO A 40 -10.22 5.31 -0.22
C PRO A 40 -11.10 4.71 -1.33
N GLU A 41 -12.30 5.26 -1.53
CA GLU A 41 -13.23 4.80 -2.57
C GLU A 41 -12.76 5.14 -4.00
N GLU A 42 -11.89 6.13 -4.16
CA GLU A 42 -11.32 6.56 -5.44
C GLU A 42 -9.99 5.87 -5.75
N ILE A 43 -9.35 5.21 -4.77
CA ILE A 43 -8.06 4.53 -4.96
C ILE A 43 -8.11 3.46 -6.08
N PRO A 44 -9.18 2.65 -6.23
CA PRO A 44 -9.28 1.71 -7.34
C PRO A 44 -9.23 2.36 -8.72
N ASP A 45 -9.65 3.63 -8.86
CA ASP A 45 -9.56 4.36 -10.13
C ASP A 45 -8.10 4.68 -10.51
N HIS A 46 -7.21 4.74 -9.50
CA HIS A 46 -5.77 4.93 -9.68
C HIS A 46 -4.98 3.61 -9.72
N LEU A 47 -5.51 2.56 -9.10
CA LEU A 47 -4.91 1.22 -9.00
C LEU A 47 -5.95 0.15 -9.42
N PRO A 48 -6.23 0.00 -10.72
CA PRO A 48 -7.35 -0.82 -11.22
C PRO A 48 -7.19 -2.33 -10.95
N GLN A 49 -6.01 -2.76 -10.50
CA GLN A 49 -5.71 -4.14 -10.13
C GLN A 49 -6.18 -4.50 -8.71
N ILE A 50 -6.70 -3.55 -7.92
CA ILE A 50 -7.20 -3.79 -6.57
C ILE A 50 -8.64 -3.30 -6.41
N GLY A 51 -9.42 -4.02 -5.62
CA GLY A 51 -10.77 -3.67 -5.23
C GLY A 51 -10.82 -2.92 -3.89
N LEU A 52 -11.99 -2.35 -3.59
CA LEU A 52 -12.22 -1.56 -2.38
C LEU A 52 -11.92 -2.32 -1.08
N ALA A 53 -12.20 -3.62 -1.03
CA ALA A 53 -11.88 -4.46 0.12
C ALA A 53 -10.36 -4.50 0.41
N GLN A 54 -9.54 -4.62 -0.63
CA GLN A 54 -8.09 -4.64 -0.52
C GLN A 54 -7.53 -3.27 -0.12
N VAL A 55 -8.17 -2.18 -0.56
CA VAL A 55 -7.82 -0.82 -0.12
C VAL A 55 -8.03 -0.67 1.38
N PHE A 56 -9.21 -1.02 1.89
CA PHE A 56 -9.49 -0.90 3.32
C PHE A 56 -8.62 -1.84 4.16
N ASP A 57 -8.35 -3.06 3.68
CA ASP A 57 -7.47 -4.00 4.38
C ASP A 57 -6.02 -3.48 4.44
N ALA A 58 -5.50 -2.88 3.35
CA ALA A 58 -4.19 -2.26 3.32
C ALA A 58 -4.08 -1.05 4.27
N LEU A 59 -5.14 -0.22 4.35
CA LEU A 59 -5.17 0.90 5.29
C LEU A 59 -5.29 0.43 6.74
N SER A 60 -6.03 -0.64 7.02
CA SER A 60 -6.07 -1.28 8.34
C SER A 60 -4.69 -1.80 8.72
N TYR A 61 -4.03 -2.55 7.84
CA TYR A 61 -2.67 -3.04 8.04
C TYR A 61 -1.72 -1.89 8.39
N TYR A 62 -1.78 -0.80 7.63
CA TYR A 62 -0.97 0.38 7.90
C TYR A 62 -1.24 0.97 9.29
N ALA A 63 -2.51 1.12 9.68
CA ALA A 63 -2.87 1.66 10.99
C ALA A 63 -2.34 0.78 12.14
N ASP A 64 -2.45 -0.54 12.01
CA ASP A 64 -2.01 -1.51 13.02
C ASP A 64 -0.47 -1.60 13.12
N HIS A 65 0.25 -1.28 12.04
CA HIS A 65 1.72 -1.39 11.97
C HIS A 65 2.46 -0.04 11.96
N HIS A 66 1.73 1.09 12.03
CA HIS A 66 2.30 2.45 11.92
C HIS A 66 3.29 2.82 13.05
N GLU A 67 3.24 2.13 14.19
CA GLU A 67 4.16 2.39 15.31
C GLU A 67 5.57 1.81 15.10
N HIS A 68 5.77 0.86 14.19
CA HIS A 68 7.11 0.32 13.92
C HIS A 68 7.79 1.12 12.80
N THR A 69 8.72 1.97 13.20
CA THR A 69 9.52 2.89 12.36
C THR A 69 10.30 2.14 11.27
N LEU A 70 9.65 1.76 10.17
CA LEU A 70 10.29 1.17 8.98
C LEU A 70 9.89 1.85 7.67
N PHE A 71 8.94 2.79 7.70
CA PHE A 71 8.60 3.60 6.54
C PHE A 71 9.21 4.99 6.72
N PRO A 72 10.33 5.33 6.03
CA PRO A 72 10.82 6.70 6.03
C PRO A 72 9.66 7.60 5.57
N GLN A 73 9.31 8.57 6.42
CA GLN A 73 8.21 9.50 6.17
C GLN A 73 8.50 10.24 4.87
N VAL A 74 7.80 9.89 3.79
CA VAL A 74 7.92 10.60 2.52
C VAL A 74 7.39 12.02 2.73
N PRO A 75 8.21 13.08 2.51
CA PRO A 75 7.77 14.46 2.63
C PRO A 75 6.57 14.72 1.72
N ARG A 76 5.64 15.59 2.16
CA ARG A 76 4.41 15.97 1.40
C ARG A 76 4.66 16.52 -0.02
N SER A 77 5.91 16.77 -0.40
CA SER A 77 6.29 17.34 -1.70
C SER A 77 6.57 16.31 -2.80
N TYR A 78 6.43 15.01 -2.55
CA TYR A 78 6.67 13.99 -3.57
C TYR A 78 5.58 14.00 -4.66
N ARG A 79 6.01 14.09 -5.91
CA ARG A 79 5.13 14.07 -7.09
C ARG A 79 4.66 12.65 -7.40
N PHE A 80 3.38 12.53 -7.75
CA PHE A 80 2.69 11.31 -8.22
C PHE A 80 3.50 10.43 -9.20
N SER A 81 4.32 11.04 -10.06
CA SER A 81 5.16 10.32 -11.03
C SER A 81 6.33 9.55 -10.40
N GLN A 82 6.84 9.96 -9.23
CA GLN A 82 7.94 9.25 -8.55
C GLN A 82 7.45 8.04 -7.75
N VAL A 83 6.23 8.11 -7.21
CA VAL A 83 5.61 7.01 -6.48
C VAL A 83 5.34 5.82 -7.40
N LEU A 84 4.80 6.08 -8.59
CA LEU A 84 4.53 5.05 -9.60
C LEU A 84 5.80 4.36 -10.10
N ASN A 85 6.92 5.08 -10.22
CA ASN A 85 8.19 4.49 -10.65
C ASN A 85 8.85 3.65 -9.55
N LEU A 86 8.56 3.91 -8.27
CA LEU A 86 9.09 3.12 -7.16
C LEU A 86 8.33 1.80 -6.96
N ALA A 87 7.08 1.73 -7.43
CA ALA A 87 6.25 0.52 -7.39
C ALA A 87 6.47 -0.42 -8.61
N ALA A 88 7.41 -0.09 -9.49
CA ALA A 88 7.62 -0.76 -10.78
C ALA A 88 8.94 -1.56 -10.88
N ASP A 89 9.79 -1.56 -9.84
CA ASP A 89 11.03 -2.37 -9.74
C ASP A 89 10.90 -3.45 -8.66
#